data_AF-A0A1H3KA70-F1
#
_entry.id   AF-A0A1H3KA70-F1
#
_cell.length_a   1.000
_cell.length_b   1.000
_cell.length_c   1.000
_cell.angle_alpha   90.00
_cell.angle_beta   90.00
_cell.angle_gamma   90.00
#
_symmetry.space_group_name_H-M   'P 1'
#
loop_
_entity.id
_entity.type
_entity.pdbx_description
1 polymer ?
#
loop_
_entity_poly.entity_id
_entity_poly.type
_entity_poly.pdbx_seq_one_letter_code
_entity_poly.pdbx_strand_id
1 'polypeptide(L)'
;MDTLVYSLIRVTLMILIFRTVIRLMGGGFSTRSIRRKQRQPIAPANVEATESENQKPEPAIMVTDEITNEPIDESKAYILLDDDGNRRYFANWDSRQLYIQSK
;
A
#
# COMPACT_ATOMS: atom_id res chain seq x y z
N MET A 1 30.25 38.85 17.28
CA MET A 1 30.47 37.40 17.08
C MET A 1 29.23 36.62 17.49
N ASP A 2 28.68 36.86 18.68
CA ASP A 2 27.53 36.11 19.22
C ASP A 2 26.23 36.25 18.40
N THR A 3 25.97 37.44 17.85
CA THR A 3 24.80 37.68 16.99
C THR A 3 24.87 36.92 15.66
N LEU A 4 26.08 36.73 15.11
CA LEU A 4 26.29 35.94 13.89
C LEU A 4 26.13 34.44 14.17
N VAL A 5 26.69 33.96 15.29
CA VAL A 5 26.55 32.56 15.72
C VAL A 5 25.08 32.23 16.00
N TYR A 6 24.35 33.12 16.70
CA TYR A 6 22.93 32.94 16.96
C TYR A 6 22.09 32.94 15.68
N SER A 7 22.42 33.82 14.73
CA SER A 7 21.79 33.85 13.40
C SER A 7 22.03 32.55 12.63
N LEU A 8 23.27 32.06 12.60
CA LEU A 8 23.60 30.78 11.94
C LEU A 8 22.87 29.59 12.56
N ILE A 9 22.80 29.52 13.90
CA ILE A 9 22.06 28.46 14.61
C ILE A 9 20.57 28.53 14.27
N ARG A 10 19.99 29.72 14.23
CA ARG A 10 18.56 29.90 13.90
C ARG A 10 18.24 29.48 12.47
N VAL A 11 19.08 29.87 11.52
CA VAL A 11 18.93 29.53 10.10
C VAL A 11 19.08 28.03 9.87
N THR A 12 20.10 27.41 10.48
CA THR A 12 20.32 25.96 10.38
C THR A 12 19.17 25.17 11.00
N LEU A 13 18.63 25.59 12.15
CA LEU A 13 17.44 25.00 12.76
C LEU A 13 16.21 25.07 11.83
N MET A 14 15.95 26.23 11.20
CA MET A 14 14.84 26.35 10.25
C MET A 14 15.01 25.41 9.06
N ILE A 15 16.22 25.27 8.51
CA ILE A 15 16.50 24.36 7.39
C ILE A 15 16.28 22.90 7.80
N LEU A 16 16.72 22.51 9.00
CA LEU A 16 16.52 21.15 9.52
C LEU A 16 15.04 20.84 9.69
N ILE A 17 14.28 21.75 10.33
CA ILE A 17 12.84 21.60 10.51
C ILE A 17 12.15 21.50 9.15
N PHE A 18 12.44 22.41 8.22
CA PHE A 18 11.87 22.40 6.89
C PHE A 18 12.17 21.10 6.13
N ARG A 19 13.41 20.61 6.21
CA ARG A 19 13.81 19.32 5.61
C ARG A 19 13.08 18.14 6.23
N THR A 20 12.85 18.15 7.55
CA THR A 20 12.06 17.11 8.22
C THR A 20 10.59 17.16 7.82
N VAL A 21 10.00 18.35 7.72
CA VAL A 21 8.60 18.52 7.30
C VAL A 21 8.39 18.09 5.85
N ILE A 22 9.29 18.47 4.93
CA ILE A 22 9.24 17.98 3.53
C ILE A 22 9.40 16.47 3.47
N ARG A 23 10.29 15.89 4.27
CA ARG A 23 10.46 14.42 4.32
C ARG A 23 9.23 13.72 4.89
N LEU A 24 8.51 14.35 5.82
CA LEU A 24 7.27 13.82 6.37
C LEU A 24 6.12 13.93 5.35
N MET A 25 5.95 15.10 4.72
CA MET A 25 4.92 15.35 3.70
C MET A 25 5.17 14.59 2.40
N GLY A 26 6.43 14.48 1.96
CA GLY A 26 6.84 13.74 0.76
C GLY A 26 7.13 12.25 1.01
N GLY A 27 7.09 11.79 2.27
CA GLY A 27 7.47 10.45 2.69
C GLY A 27 6.33 9.46 2.87
N GLY A 28 5.09 9.85 2.55
CA GLY A 28 3.91 8.98 2.65
C GLY A 28 3.78 7.89 1.57
N PHE A 29 4.65 7.87 0.55
CA PHE A 29 4.55 6.93 -0.58
C PHE A 29 5.88 6.30 -1.01
N SER A 30 6.76 5.96 -0.06
CA SER A 30 7.92 5.12 -0.38
C SER A 30 8.16 4.03 0.65
N THR A 31 7.13 3.23 0.92
CA THR A 31 7.34 1.80 1.13
C THR A 31 7.52 1.17 -0.25
N ARG A 32 8.64 1.48 -0.92
CA ARG A 32 9.20 0.59 -1.93
C ARG A 32 9.36 -0.75 -1.23
N SER A 33 8.48 -1.68 -1.59
CA SER A 33 8.71 -3.11 -1.59
C SER A 33 10.20 -3.42 -1.40
N ILE A 34 10.58 -3.79 -0.18
CA ILE A 34 11.83 -4.50 0.06
C ILE A 34 11.59 -5.87 -0.56
N ARG A 35 11.73 -5.92 -1.89
CA ARG A 35 11.79 -7.13 -2.68
C ARG A 35 13.05 -7.82 -2.20
N ARG A 36 12.89 -8.74 -1.24
CA ARG A 36 13.92 -9.69 -0.81
C ARG A 36 14.33 -10.50 -2.04
N LYS A 37 15.28 -10.00 -2.82
CA LYS A 37 16.15 -10.83 -3.64
C LYS A 37 17.22 -11.39 -2.71
N GLN A 38 16.80 -12.25 -1.79
CA GLN A 38 17.73 -13.12 -1.08
C GLN A 38 18.15 -14.17 -2.10
N ARG A 39 19.27 -13.88 -2.77
CA ARG A 39 20.04 -14.81 -3.58
C ARG A 39 20.21 -16.09 -2.74
N GLN A 40 19.53 -17.16 -3.13
CA GLN A 40 19.94 -18.50 -2.75
C GLN A 40 21.15 -18.87 -3.59
N PRO A 41 22.22 -19.40 -2.98
CA PRO A 41 23.08 -20.31 -3.69
C PRO A 41 23.09 -21.68 -3.00
N ILE A 42 22.88 -22.69 -3.85
CA ILE A 42 23.36 -24.08 -3.73
C ILE A 42 22.41 -25.04 -2.99
N ALA A 43 21.70 -25.82 -3.81
CA ALA A 43 21.13 -27.13 -3.47
C ALA A 43 22.26 -28.14 -3.13
N PRO A 44 21.97 -29.25 -2.41
CA PRO A 44 21.44 -30.40 -3.14
C PRO A 44 20.48 -31.33 -2.37
N ALA A 45 19.71 -32.05 -3.18
CA ALA A 45 19.22 -33.43 -3.01
C ALA A 45 18.05 -33.74 -2.07
N ASN A 46 17.03 -34.36 -2.70
CA ASN A 46 15.92 -35.14 -2.12
C ASN A 46 14.89 -34.30 -1.33
N VAL A 47 13.59 -34.29 -1.63
CA VAL A 47 12.72 -35.44 -1.91
C VAL A 47 11.49 -34.96 -2.70
N GLU A 48 10.97 -35.86 -3.54
CA GLU A 48 9.58 -35.92 -4.03
C GLU A 48 9.06 -34.84 -4.99
N ALA A 49 9.05 -35.26 -6.26
CA ALA A 49 8.12 -34.80 -7.26
C ALA A 49 6.67 -34.87 -6.76
N THR A 50 5.96 -33.76 -6.88
CA THR A 50 4.54 -33.80 -7.23
C THR A 50 4.36 -32.76 -8.32
N GLU A 51 4.46 -33.22 -9.56
CA GLU A 51 3.88 -32.54 -10.72
C GLU A 51 2.36 -32.41 -10.55
N SER A 52 1.77 -31.49 -11.31
CA SER A 52 0.35 -31.13 -11.42
C SER A 52 0.04 -29.84 -10.64
N GLU A 53 -0.56 -28.79 -11.20
CA GLU A 53 -1.53 -28.81 -12.29
C GLU A 53 -1.72 -27.41 -12.88
N ASN A 54 -1.91 -27.41 -14.18
CA ASN A 54 -2.42 -26.36 -15.04
C ASN A 54 -3.71 -25.73 -14.46
N GLN A 55 -3.61 -24.64 -13.69
CA GLN A 55 -4.79 -23.90 -13.23
C GLN A 55 -5.39 -23.10 -14.40
N LYS A 56 -6.35 -23.75 -15.05
CA LYS A 56 -7.38 -23.15 -15.90
C LYS A 56 -7.85 -21.82 -15.28
N PRO A 57 -7.91 -20.70 -16.04
CA PRO A 57 -8.41 -19.45 -15.49
C PRO A 57 -9.88 -19.65 -15.12
N GLU A 58 -10.17 -19.74 -13.82
CA GLU A 58 -11.53 -19.59 -13.33
C GLU A 58 -12.05 -18.22 -13.78
N PRO A 59 -13.30 -18.10 -14.23
CA PRO A 59 -13.85 -16.83 -14.63
C PRO A 59 -13.77 -15.86 -13.44
N ALA A 60 -13.10 -14.73 -13.64
CA ALA A 60 -13.02 -13.67 -12.65
C ALA A 60 -14.44 -13.27 -12.22
N ILE A 61 -14.73 -13.43 -10.92
CA ILE A 61 -16.01 -13.03 -10.35
C ILE A 61 -16.02 -11.50 -10.33
N MET A 62 -16.95 -10.90 -11.07
CA MET A 62 -17.08 -9.44 -11.17
C MET A 62 -18.08 -8.95 -10.12
N VAL A 63 -17.64 -8.06 -9.25
CA VAL A 63 -18.40 -7.37 -8.20
C VAL A 63 -18.53 -5.88 -8.55
N THR A 64 -19.56 -5.22 -8.06
CA THR A 64 -19.82 -3.81 -8.38
C THR A 64 -19.36 -2.90 -7.24
N ASP A 65 -18.72 -1.77 -7.56
CA ASP A 65 -18.41 -0.72 -6.58
C ASP A 65 -19.71 -0.11 -6.03
N GLU A 66 -19.82 -0.02 -4.71
CA GLU A 66 -20.96 0.63 -4.05
C GLU A 66 -21.02 2.15 -4.29
N ILE A 67 -19.89 2.81 -4.59
CA ILE A 67 -19.80 4.26 -4.81
C ILE A 67 -19.85 4.59 -6.30
N THR A 68 -18.98 3.98 -7.10
CA THR A 68 -18.86 4.33 -8.54
C THR A 68 -19.77 3.50 -9.44
N ASN A 69 -20.36 2.42 -8.93
CA ASN A 69 -21.12 1.42 -9.69
C ASN A 69 -20.32 0.77 -10.83
N GLU A 70 -18.99 0.82 -10.77
CA GLU A 70 -18.14 0.20 -11.78
C GLU A 70 -18.00 -1.31 -11.52
N PRO A 71 -17.94 -2.14 -12.59
CA PRO A 71 -17.68 -3.56 -12.45
C PRO A 71 -16.19 -3.82 -12.22
N ILE A 72 -15.86 -4.52 -11.15
CA ILE A 72 -14.51 -4.79 -10.67
C ILE A 72 -14.34 -6.28 -10.45
N ASP A 73 -13.16 -6.80 -10.71
CA ASP A 73 -12.77 -8.16 -10.36
C ASP A 73 -12.69 -8.31 -8.83
N GLU A 74 -13.40 -9.27 -8.22
CA GLU A 74 -13.43 -9.48 -6.76
C GLU A 74 -12.02 -9.63 -6.18
N SER A 75 -11.12 -10.26 -6.94
CA SER A 75 -9.71 -10.45 -6.56
C SER A 75 -8.91 -9.14 -6.42
N LYS A 76 -9.40 -8.04 -7.00
CA LYS A 76 -8.76 -6.71 -7.01
C LYS A 76 -9.56 -5.67 -6.22
N ALA A 77 -10.77 -6.00 -5.78
CA ALA A 77 -11.63 -5.09 -5.05
C ALA A 77 -11.13 -4.87 -3.60
N TYR A 78 -11.29 -3.64 -3.12
CA TYR A 78 -11.13 -3.33 -1.70
C TYR A 78 -12.40 -3.78 -0.98
N ILE A 79 -12.24 -4.54 0.11
CA ILE A 79 -13.37 -5.12 0.84
C ILE A 79 -13.54 -4.39 2.18
N LEU A 80 -14.77 -4.02 2.51
CA LEU A 80 -15.18 -3.55 3.84
C LEU A 80 -16.25 -4.49 4.40
N LEU A 81 -16.14 -4.84 5.68
CA LEU A 81 -17.24 -5.51 6.39
C LEU A 81 -18.07 -4.45 7.08
N ASP A 82 -19.38 -4.48 6.83
CA ASP A 82 -20.36 -3.68 7.56
C ASP A 82 -20.64 -4.26 8.96
N ASP A 83 -21.33 -3.49 9.81
CA ASP A 83 -21.71 -3.91 11.17
C ASP A 83 -22.62 -5.16 11.17
N ASP A 84 -23.36 -5.36 10.08
CA ASP A 84 -24.19 -6.55 9.83
C ASP A 84 -23.40 -7.75 9.27
N GLY A 85 -22.07 -7.62 9.11
CA GLY A 85 -21.19 -8.65 8.57
C GLY A 85 -21.22 -8.79 7.04
N ASN A 86 -21.93 -7.91 6.34
CA ASN A 86 -21.99 -7.91 4.87
C ASN A 86 -20.69 -7.37 4.26
N ARG A 87 -20.21 -8.05 3.20
CA ARG A 87 -19.03 -7.62 2.45
C ARG A 87 -19.43 -6.60 1.39
N ARG A 88 -18.83 -5.42 1.46
CA ARG A 88 -18.94 -4.37 0.43
C ARG A 88 -17.65 -4.25 -0.34
N TYR A 89 -17.78 -4.03 -1.64
CA TYR A 89 -16.68 -4.02 -2.59
C TYR A 89 -16.48 -2.62 -3.17
N PHE A 90 -15.23 -2.21 -3.33
CA PHE A 90 -14.85 -0.89 -3.83
C PHE A 90 -13.70 -1.00 -4.83
N ALA A 91 -13.72 -0.19 -5.89
CA ALA A 91 -12.73 -0.18 -6.97
C ALA A 91 -11.38 0.33 -6.48
N ASN A 92 -11.41 1.31 -5.58
CA ASN A 92 -10.22 1.98 -5.08
C ASN A 92 -10.36 2.33 -3.59
N TRP A 93 -9.23 2.71 -2.98
CA TRP A 93 -9.18 3.09 -1.56
C TRP A 93 -10.03 4.33 -1.27
N ASP A 94 -10.14 5.26 -2.21
CA ASP A 94 -10.85 6.52 -2.02
C ASP A 94 -12.37 6.30 -1.96
N SER A 95 -12.93 5.45 -2.84
CA SER A 95 -14.32 4.98 -2.77
C SER A 95 -14.62 4.34 -1.42
N ARG A 96 -13.72 3.50 -0.91
CA ARG A 96 -13.86 2.90 0.42
C ARG A 96 -13.88 3.96 1.51
N GLN A 97 -13.00 4.97 1.45
CA GLN A 97 -12.97 6.05 2.44
C GLN A 97 -14.21 6.95 2.38
N LEU A 98 -14.65 7.30 1.17
CA LEU A 98 -15.88 8.06 0.95
C LEU A 98 -17.09 7.33 1.54
N TYR A 99 -17.18 6.02 1.33
CA TYR A 99 -18.22 5.19 1.92
C TYR A 99 -18.21 5.25 3.45
N ILE A 100 -17.04 5.07 4.08
CA ILE A 100 -16.87 5.15 5.55
C ILE A 100 -17.23 6.54 6.09
N GLN A 101 -16.87 7.62 5.37
CA GLN A 101 -17.17 8.99 5.79
C GLN A 101 -18.64 9.38 5.58
N SER A 102 -19.32 8.76 4.62
CA SER A 102 -20.72 9.01 4.31
C SER A 102 -21.71 8.31 5.25
N LYS A 103 -21.21 7.37 6.06
CA LYS A 103 -21.98 6.58 7.03
C LYS A 103 -21.91 7.23 8.41
#